data_AF-A0AA41CIF8-F1
#
_entry.id   AF-A0AA41CIF8-F1
#
_cell.length_a   1.000
_cell.length_b   1.000
_cell.length_c   1.000
_cell.angle_alpha   90.00
_cell.angle_beta   90.00
_cell.angle_gamma   90.00
#
_symmetry.space_group_name_H-M   'P 1'
#
loop_
_entity.id
_entity.type
_entity.pdbx_description
1 polymer ?
#
loop_
_entity_poly.entity_id
_entity_poly.type
_entity_poly.pdbx_seq_one_letter_code
_entity_poly.pdbx_strand_id
1 'polypeptide(L)'
;MNALPASTPFSRLLVGFASESGNARALAQRLGADLQPHGPQVLPFNDIDVASLGHGDVLLAISSSFGDGEPPANGEQFFETLRQTPTLRGLRYAVFGLGDTGYPSFCGFTKALDVALSERQAQPLLHRVDADLGYEQFFQQWQPVLGQVLEGDLSAGQDLRLQVTAYGEDNAFAAPILERRRLNSSDPAAWHLQLDIAGSGMAYRAGDTLHVVPENDPALLQALATWYGDTTAVAALHDRELRLLSKGVLREVARLSGSELLKDLLKVSQKRELDAYLHGLDLLDVLQDHATPDSVPLARLRELLSPRLPRAYSIASHPCDDQLSLCVREVRYTLRGRERFGTATGSLLHGGDHARVYCRSNPGFHLPDTGEAPLLLVGTGTGIAPLMGLMQELQANACEREVHLVFGEKHRQHDYLYRDQLQDWHTRGVLAGLHTAFSRDGTEKVYVQHVLQQRASEVRDVLARGGHLYLCGSKRHLEGAVREAIDAVAGAGQWDALRNEGRTHCELY
;
A
#
# COMPACT_ATOMS: atom_id res chain seq x y z
N MET A 1 33.31 -25.09 -37.31
CA MET A 1 32.18 -24.37 -36.69
C MET A 1 30.98 -25.29 -36.78
N ASN A 2 30.69 -26.02 -35.71
CA ASN A 2 29.51 -26.87 -35.64
C ASN A 2 28.30 -25.96 -35.51
N ALA A 3 27.37 -26.04 -36.45
CA ALA A 3 26.04 -25.46 -36.30
C ALA A 3 25.44 -25.97 -34.98
N LEU A 4 24.93 -25.06 -34.16
CA LEU A 4 24.09 -25.42 -33.01
C LEU A 4 22.95 -26.33 -33.52
N PRO A 5 22.67 -27.46 -32.87
CA PRO A 5 21.59 -28.33 -33.32
C PRO A 5 20.27 -27.55 -33.25
N ALA A 6 19.51 -27.59 -34.35
CA ALA A 6 18.12 -27.13 -34.38
C ALA A 6 17.37 -27.77 -33.20
N SER A 7 16.59 -26.97 -32.48
CA SER A 7 15.89 -27.38 -31.27
C SER A 7 15.11 -28.68 -31.46
N THR A 8 15.20 -29.59 -30.49
CA THR A 8 14.37 -30.81 -30.48
C THR A 8 12.89 -30.41 -30.53
N PRO A 9 12.11 -30.85 -31.53
CA PRO A 9 10.68 -30.56 -31.59
C PRO A 9 10.00 -31.07 -30.32
N PHE A 10 9.06 -30.30 -29.77
CA PHE A 10 8.23 -30.75 -28.64
C PHE A 10 7.10 -31.64 -29.15
N SER A 11 6.72 -32.63 -28.34
CA SER A 11 5.69 -33.61 -28.65
C SER A 11 4.31 -33.18 -28.13
N ARG A 12 4.29 -32.36 -27.07
CA ARG A 12 3.06 -31.88 -26.42
C ARG A 12 3.29 -30.49 -25.82
N LEU A 13 2.35 -29.59 -26.06
CA LEU A 13 2.34 -28.23 -25.54
C LEU A 13 1.15 -28.04 -24.59
N LEU A 14 1.44 -27.71 -23.34
CA LEU A 14 0.46 -27.46 -22.30
C LEU A 14 0.49 -25.97 -21.96
N VAL A 15 -0.67 -25.32 -21.95
CA VAL A 15 -0.86 -23.98 -21.40
C VAL A 15 -1.64 -24.11 -20.11
N GLY A 16 -0.92 -24.15 -19.00
CA GLY A 16 -1.51 -24.30 -17.68
C GLY A 16 -1.88 -22.93 -17.08
N PHE A 17 -2.97 -22.86 -16.33
CA PHE A 17 -3.28 -21.66 -15.54
C PHE A 17 -3.71 -21.91 -14.10
N ALA A 18 -3.28 -21.02 -13.21
CA ALA A 18 -3.86 -20.84 -11.88
C ALA A 18 -4.38 -19.40 -11.75
N SER A 19 -5.66 -19.24 -11.42
CA SER A 19 -6.33 -17.95 -11.50
C SER A 19 -7.45 -17.85 -10.48
N GLU A 20 -7.44 -16.78 -9.69
CA GLU A 20 -8.53 -16.47 -8.75
C GLU A 20 -9.63 -15.63 -9.42
N SER A 21 -9.29 -14.43 -9.91
CA SER A 21 -10.23 -13.48 -10.52
C SER A 21 -10.48 -13.68 -12.03
N GLY A 22 -9.86 -14.70 -12.63
CA GLY A 22 -10.00 -15.03 -14.06
C GLY A 22 -8.96 -14.41 -15.02
N ASN A 23 -8.13 -13.45 -14.59
CA ASN A 23 -7.15 -12.80 -15.48
C ASN A 23 -6.11 -13.77 -16.08
N ALA A 24 -5.49 -14.61 -15.23
CA ALA A 24 -4.53 -15.62 -15.69
C ALA A 24 -5.21 -16.64 -16.62
N ARG A 25 -6.47 -17.00 -16.36
CA ARG A 25 -7.26 -17.88 -17.24
C ARG A 25 -7.48 -17.23 -18.61
N ALA A 26 -7.86 -15.96 -18.66
CA ALA A 26 -8.10 -15.24 -19.91
C ALA A 26 -6.83 -15.16 -20.77
N LEU A 27 -5.68 -14.84 -20.15
CA LEU A 27 -4.39 -14.83 -20.84
C LEU A 27 -3.99 -16.21 -21.37
N ALA A 28 -4.18 -17.28 -20.58
CA ALA A 28 -3.91 -18.65 -21.01
C ALA A 28 -4.78 -19.07 -22.21
N GLN A 29 -6.06 -18.70 -22.21
CA GLN A 29 -6.97 -18.95 -23.33
C GLN A 29 -6.54 -18.20 -24.59
N ARG A 30 -6.15 -16.92 -24.47
CA ARG A 30 -5.62 -16.12 -25.58
C ARG A 30 -4.34 -16.74 -26.14
N LEU A 31 -3.40 -17.10 -25.27
CA LEU A 31 -2.16 -17.76 -25.67
C LEU A 31 -2.41 -19.08 -26.41
N GLY A 32 -3.35 -19.89 -25.91
CA GLY A 32 -3.73 -21.14 -26.56
C GLY A 32 -4.36 -20.92 -27.94
N ALA A 33 -5.14 -19.85 -28.13
CA ALA A 33 -5.69 -19.48 -29.43
C ALA A 33 -4.60 -19.04 -30.42
N ASP A 34 -3.59 -18.30 -29.94
CA ASP A 34 -2.50 -17.83 -30.78
C ASP A 34 -1.51 -18.94 -31.15
N LEU A 35 -1.39 -19.97 -30.31
CA LEU A 35 -0.52 -21.13 -30.53
C LEU A 35 -1.23 -22.33 -31.19
N GLN A 36 -2.45 -22.18 -31.70
CA GLN A 36 -3.23 -23.27 -32.34
C GLN A 36 -2.45 -24.13 -33.34
N PRO A 37 -1.54 -23.61 -34.19
CA PRO A 37 -0.73 -24.43 -35.09
C PRO A 37 0.10 -25.52 -34.39
N HIS A 38 0.38 -25.36 -33.10
CA HIS A 38 1.12 -26.31 -32.25
C HIS A 38 0.23 -27.26 -31.44
N GLY A 39 -1.10 -27.19 -31.61
CA GLY A 39 -2.08 -28.02 -30.90
C GLY A 39 -2.03 -27.92 -29.36
N PRO A 40 -2.06 -26.71 -28.76
CA PRO A 40 -1.90 -26.52 -27.32
C PRO A 40 -3.11 -27.06 -26.54
N GLN A 41 -2.85 -27.65 -25.39
CA GLN A 41 -3.87 -28.01 -24.41
C GLN A 41 -3.93 -26.95 -23.31
N VAL A 42 -5.03 -26.20 -23.23
CA VAL A 42 -5.23 -25.17 -22.21
C VAL A 42 -5.98 -25.77 -21.03
N LEU A 43 -5.35 -25.85 -19.85
CA LEU A 43 -5.88 -26.55 -18.68
C LEU A 43 -5.69 -25.73 -17.39
N PRO A 44 -6.64 -25.78 -16.44
CA PRO A 44 -6.35 -25.43 -15.05
C PRO A 44 -5.17 -26.26 -14.53
N PHE A 45 -4.33 -25.70 -13.67
CA PHE A 45 -3.17 -26.43 -13.13
C PHE A 45 -3.56 -27.76 -12.47
N ASN A 46 -4.61 -27.80 -11.65
CA ASN A 46 -5.04 -29.03 -10.98
C ASN A 46 -5.51 -30.15 -11.95
N ASP A 47 -5.80 -29.82 -13.21
CA ASP A 47 -6.17 -30.80 -14.24
C ASP A 47 -4.94 -31.36 -14.99
N ILE A 48 -3.74 -30.86 -14.70
CA ILE A 48 -2.48 -31.35 -15.26
C ILE A 48 -1.93 -32.46 -14.37
N ASP A 49 -1.83 -33.67 -14.92
CA ASP A 49 -1.14 -34.77 -14.26
C ASP A 49 0.39 -34.55 -14.31
N VAL A 50 0.95 -34.13 -13.17
CA VAL A 50 2.39 -33.87 -12.99
C VAL A 50 3.24 -35.11 -13.29
N ALA A 51 2.75 -36.31 -12.94
CA ALA A 51 3.49 -37.55 -13.17
C ALA A 51 3.63 -37.89 -14.66
N SER A 52 2.76 -37.33 -15.50
CA SER A 52 2.82 -37.49 -16.95
C SER A 52 3.81 -36.55 -17.65
N LEU A 53 4.36 -35.55 -16.94
CA LEU A 53 5.25 -34.54 -17.51
C LEU A 53 6.69 -35.05 -17.63
N GLY A 54 7.32 -34.79 -18.78
CA GLY A 54 8.73 -35.15 -18.96
C GLY A 54 9.29 -34.78 -20.33
N HIS A 55 10.11 -35.67 -20.88
CA HIS A 55 10.86 -35.42 -22.10
C HIS A 55 9.95 -35.13 -23.31
N GLY A 56 10.17 -33.98 -23.95
CA GLY A 56 9.40 -33.56 -25.12
C GLY A 56 8.15 -32.74 -24.79
N ASP A 57 7.81 -32.57 -23.51
CA ASP A 57 6.74 -31.67 -23.09
C ASP A 57 7.23 -30.23 -22.95
N VAL A 58 6.33 -29.29 -23.24
CA VAL A 58 6.48 -27.87 -22.92
C VAL A 58 5.30 -27.42 -22.07
N LEU A 59 5.58 -26.83 -20.90
CA LEU A 59 4.59 -26.20 -20.03
C LEU A 59 4.71 -24.67 -20.07
N LEU A 60 3.69 -24.00 -20.60
CA LEU A 60 3.51 -22.56 -20.51
C LEU A 60 2.58 -22.27 -19.33
N ALA A 61 3.16 -21.81 -18.23
CA ALA A 61 2.49 -21.61 -16.96
C ALA A 61 2.07 -20.14 -16.79
N ILE A 62 0.77 -19.85 -16.77
CA ILE A 62 0.22 -18.52 -16.44
C ILE A 62 -0.37 -18.55 -15.03
N SER A 63 0.19 -17.82 -14.08
CA SER A 63 -0.28 -17.89 -12.68
C SER A 63 -0.54 -16.52 -12.07
N SER A 64 -1.61 -16.41 -11.29
CA SER A 64 -1.77 -15.35 -10.29
C SER A 64 -1.37 -15.84 -8.90
N SER A 65 -1.11 -14.93 -7.96
CA SER A 65 -1.00 -15.24 -6.53
C SER A 65 -2.29 -14.91 -5.78
N PHE A 66 -2.56 -15.62 -4.68
CA PHE A 66 -3.67 -15.34 -3.77
C PHE A 66 -3.16 -15.05 -2.34
N GLY A 67 -3.90 -14.25 -1.57
CA GLY A 67 -3.58 -13.91 -0.18
C GLY A 67 -2.14 -13.43 0.01
N ASP A 68 -1.38 -14.13 0.85
CA ASP A 68 0.02 -13.85 1.17
C ASP A 68 1.02 -14.47 0.17
N GLY A 69 0.62 -14.66 -1.08
CA GLY A 69 1.46 -15.24 -2.14
C GLY A 69 1.28 -16.73 -2.36
N GLU A 70 0.14 -17.28 -1.94
CA GLU A 70 -0.24 -18.69 -2.07
C GLU A 70 -0.78 -19.00 -3.48
N PRO A 71 -0.75 -20.27 -3.93
CA PRO A 71 -1.45 -20.68 -5.15
C PRO A 71 -2.95 -20.38 -5.07
N PRO A 72 -3.58 -19.92 -6.16
CA PRO A 72 -5.04 -19.96 -6.31
C PRO A 72 -5.57 -21.40 -6.17
N ALA A 73 -6.84 -21.53 -5.78
CA ALA A 73 -7.45 -22.84 -5.49
C ALA A 73 -7.32 -23.86 -6.64
N ASN A 74 -7.40 -23.39 -7.89
CA ASN A 74 -7.26 -24.22 -9.08
C ASN A 74 -5.80 -24.61 -9.44
N GLY A 75 -4.83 -24.30 -8.58
CA GLY A 75 -3.42 -24.70 -8.72
C GLY A 75 -2.78 -25.29 -7.45
N GLU A 76 -3.48 -25.32 -6.32
CA GLU A 76 -2.98 -25.87 -5.04
C GLU A 76 -2.51 -27.33 -5.15
N GLN A 77 -3.37 -28.21 -5.68
CA GLN A 77 -3.09 -29.64 -5.76
C GLN A 77 -1.94 -29.93 -6.72
N PHE A 78 -1.89 -29.22 -7.86
CA PHE A 78 -0.77 -29.30 -8.78
C PHE A 78 0.55 -28.93 -8.08
N PHE A 79 0.56 -27.84 -7.31
CA PHE A 79 1.77 -27.35 -6.67
C PHE A 79 2.26 -28.25 -5.53
N GLU A 80 1.35 -28.81 -4.73
CA GLU A 80 1.69 -29.86 -3.76
C GLU A 80 2.31 -31.09 -4.44
N THR A 81 1.68 -31.58 -5.51
CA THR A 81 2.16 -32.73 -6.27
C THR A 81 3.53 -32.47 -6.92
N LEU A 82 3.72 -31.29 -7.51
CA LEU A 82 4.99 -30.84 -8.06
C LEU A 82 6.09 -30.85 -7.00
N ARG A 83 5.82 -30.34 -5.79
CA ARG A 83 6.80 -30.34 -4.71
C ARG A 83 7.19 -31.74 -4.24
N GLN A 84 6.32 -32.72 -4.38
CA GLN A 84 6.61 -34.12 -4.03
C GLN A 84 7.21 -34.91 -5.20
N THR A 85 7.16 -34.38 -6.42
CA THR A 85 7.68 -35.05 -7.61
C THR A 85 9.22 -35.05 -7.57
N PRO A 86 9.90 -36.22 -7.70
CA PRO A 86 11.36 -36.29 -7.58
C PRO A 86 12.12 -35.60 -8.71
N THR A 87 11.64 -35.69 -9.95
CA THR A 87 12.30 -35.11 -11.12
C THR A 87 11.31 -34.91 -12.27
N LEU A 88 11.56 -33.89 -13.07
CA LEU A 88 10.87 -33.53 -14.32
C LEU A 88 11.89 -33.34 -15.45
N ARG A 89 12.99 -34.10 -15.40
CA ARG A 89 14.07 -34.00 -16.40
C ARG A 89 13.52 -34.15 -17.81
N GLY A 90 13.79 -33.17 -18.65
CA GLY A 90 13.35 -33.13 -20.04
C GLY A 90 12.06 -32.35 -20.29
N LEU A 91 11.34 -31.95 -19.23
CA LEU A 91 10.31 -30.92 -19.32
C LEU A 91 10.96 -29.57 -19.60
N ARG A 92 10.41 -28.83 -20.56
CA ARG A 92 10.73 -27.42 -20.77
C ARG A 92 9.56 -26.55 -20.30
N TYR A 93 9.83 -25.35 -19.80
CA TYR A 93 8.75 -24.51 -19.29
C TYR A 93 9.02 -23.01 -19.44
N ALA A 94 7.95 -22.22 -19.44
CA ALA A 94 8.01 -20.76 -19.29
C ALA A 94 6.92 -20.32 -18.32
N VAL A 95 7.20 -19.34 -17.47
CA VAL A 95 6.26 -18.88 -16.43
C VAL A 95 5.96 -17.39 -16.61
N PHE A 96 4.68 -17.06 -16.67
CA PHE A 96 4.17 -15.69 -16.67
C PHE A 96 3.32 -15.45 -15.42
N GLY A 97 3.85 -14.63 -14.51
CA GLY A 97 3.21 -14.29 -13.25
C GLY A 97 2.43 -13.00 -13.31
N LEU A 98 1.23 -13.02 -12.72
CA LEU A 98 0.40 -11.86 -12.43
C LEU A 98 0.43 -11.65 -10.92
N GLY A 99 0.90 -10.49 -10.49
CA GLY A 99 0.92 -10.08 -9.10
C GLY A 99 0.48 -8.64 -8.94
N ASP A 100 0.52 -8.18 -7.69
CA ASP A 100 0.31 -6.79 -7.31
C ASP A 100 1.45 -6.40 -6.35
N THR A 101 2.30 -5.43 -6.73
CA THR A 101 3.42 -4.99 -5.88
C THR A 101 2.98 -4.31 -4.59
N GLY A 102 1.71 -3.94 -4.52
CA GLY A 102 1.03 -3.49 -3.33
C GLY A 102 0.80 -4.59 -2.29
N TYR A 103 1.07 -5.86 -2.59
CA TYR A 103 1.05 -6.96 -1.61
C TYR A 103 2.47 -7.37 -1.19
N PRO A 104 2.69 -7.79 0.08
CA PRO A 104 4.01 -8.17 0.58
C PRO A 104 4.69 -9.29 -0.24
N SER A 105 3.91 -10.27 -0.69
CA SER A 105 4.40 -11.44 -1.43
C SER A 105 4.13 -11.31 -2.94
N PHE A 106 4.58 -10.21 -3.55
CA PHE A 106 4.44 -9.97 -4.99
C PHE A 106 4.91 -11.19 -5.82
N CYS A 107 4.02 -11.72 -6.68
CA CYS A 107 4.24 -12.94 -7.48
C CYS A 107 4.70 -14.16 -6.64
N GLY A 108 4.32 -14.26 -5.36
CA GLY A 108 4.76 -15.31 -4.44
C GLY A 108 4.60 -16.72 -4.99
N PHE A 109 3.41 -17.07 -5.50
CA PHE A 109 3.17 -18.40 -6.07
C PHE A 109 3.95 -18.61 -7.35
N THR A 110 3.98 -17.62 -8.25
CA THR A 110 4.74 -17.68 -9.51
C THR A 110 6.23 -17.95 -9.24
N LYS A 111 6.82 -17.26 -8.26
CA LYS A 111 8.21 -17.46 -7.82
C LYS A 111 8.41 -18.86 -7.25
N ALA A 112 7.50 -19.32 -6.39
CA ALA A 112 7.58 -20.64 -5.80
C ALA A 112 7.43 -21.78 -6.84
N LEU A 113 6.56 -21.58 -7.85
CA LEU A 113 6.36 -22.49 -8.97
C LEU A 113 7.63 -22.64 -9.82
N ASP A 114 8.25 -21.52 -10.19
CA ASP A 114 9.49 -21.48 -10.97
C ASP A 114 10.66 -22.15 -10.22
N VAL A 115 10.82 -21.85 -8.93
CA VAL A 115 11.78 -22.53 -8.05
C VAL A 115 11.51 -24.03 -8.00
N ALA A 116 10.24 -24.43 -7.79
CA ALA A 116 9.89 -25.84 -7.73
C ALA A 116 10.20 -26.57 -9.05
N LEU A 117 9.83 -26.03 -10.21
CA LEU A 117 10.14 -26.61 -11.52
C LEU A 117 11.66 -26.76 -11.73
N SER A 118 12.43 -25.71 -11.41
CA SER A 118 13.89 -25.71 -11.51
C SER A 118 14.54 -26.76 -10.59
N GLU A 119 14.12 -26.87 -9.34
CA GLU A 119 14.62 -27.87 -8.39
C GLU A 119 14.35 -29.31 -8.85
N ARG A 120 13.26 -29.54 -9.60
CA ARG A 120 12.96 -30.83 -10.24
C ARG A 120 13.66 -31.01 -11.59
N GLN A 121 14.63 -30.17 -11.94
CA GLN A 121 15.45 -30.26 -13.16
C GLN A 121 14.67 -30.05 -14.47
N ALA A 122 13.52 -29.39 -14.43
CA ALA A 122 12.88 -28.87 -15.63
C ALA A 122 13.72 -27.70 -16.19
N GLN A 123 13.66 -27.47 -17.50
CA GLN A 123 14.48 -26.47 -18.18
C GLN A 123 13.66 -25.22 -18.54
N PRO A 124 14.00 -24.02 -18.03
CA PRO A 124 13.32 -22.81 -18.43
C PRO A 124 13.64 -22.46 -19.89
N LEU A 125 12.61 -22.08 -20.65
CA LEU A 125 12.69 -21.56 -22.01
C LEU A 125 13.01 -20.06 -22.03
N LEU A 126 12.48 -19.34 -21.03
CA LEU A 126 12.57 -17.90 -20.85
C LEU A 126 12.78 -17.57 -19.37
N HIS A 127 13.26 -16.37 -19.09
CA HIS A 127 13.14 -15.82 -17.73
C HIS A 127 11.66 -15.69 -17.33
N ARG A 128 11.36 -16.07 -16.08
CA ARG A 128 10.05 -15.85 -15.47
C ARG A 128 9.66 -14.38 -15.53
N VAL A 129 8.41 -14.11 -15.88
CA VAL A 129 7.83 -12.77 -15.81
C VAL A 129 7.17 -12.58 -14.46
N ASP A 130 7.49 -11.48 -13.77
CA ASP A 130 6.81 -11.03 -12.55
C ASP A 130 6.09 -9.72 -12.91
N ALA A 131 4.86 -9.80 -13.44
CA ALA A 131 4.09 -8.65 -13.89
C ALA A 131 3.18 -8.11 -12.78
N ASP A 132 3.09 -6.77 -12.69
CA ASP A 132 2.19 -6.06 -11.77
C ASP A 132 0.78 -5.84 -12.40
N LEU A 133 -0.04 -4.95 -11.84
CA LEU A 133 -1.38 -4.61 -12.34
C LEU A 133 -1.43 -4.29 -13.85
N GLY A 134 -0.33 -3.78 -14.42
CA GLY A 134 -0.16 -3.53 -15.87
C GLY A 134 0.18 -4.76 -16.72
N TYR A 135 -0.14 -5.98 -16.27
CA TYR A 135 0.31 -7.25 -16.87
C TYR A 135 0.02 -7.41 -18.38
N GLU A 136 -0.98 -6.72 -18.94
CA GLU A 136 -1.27 -6.78 -20.38
C GLU A 136 -0.09 -6.28 -21.22
N GLN A 137 0.60 -5.22 -20.78
CA GLN A 137 1.77 -4.69 -21.49
C GLN A 137 2.96 -5.68 -21.43
N PHE A 138 3.13 -6.35 -20.28
CA PHE A 138 4.13 -7.39 -20.11
C PHE A 138 3.84 -8.57 -21.03
N PHE A 139 2.56 -8.96 -21.14
CA PHE A 139 2.15 -10.07 -21.98
C PHE A 139 2.35 -9.77 -23.47
N GLN A 140 2.04 -8.55 -23.91
CA GLN A 140 2.26 -8.10 -25.30
C GLN A 140 3.75 -8.11 -25.70
N GLN A 141 4.66 -7.88 -24.75
CA GLN A 141 6.11 -7.99 -24.98
C GLN A 141 6.61 -9.43 -24.90
N TRP A 142 6.07 -10.22 -23.97
CA TRP A 142 6.49 -11.58 -23.71
C TRP A 142 6.08 -12.57 -24.80
N GLN A 143 4.83 -12.48 -25.27
CA GLN A 143 4.24 -13.43 -26.19
C GLN A 143 5.00 -13.57 -27.53
N PRO A 144 5.41 -12.48 -28.22
CA PRO A 144 6.16 -12.60 -29.47
C PRO A 144 7.51 -13.30 -29.28
N VAL A 145 8.20 -13.06 -28.17
CA VAL A 145 9.49 -13.69 -27.85
C VAL A 145 9.30 -15.17 -27.55
N LEU A 146 8.23 -15.54 -26.85
CA LEU A 146 7.88 -16.95 -26.65
C LEU A 146 7.70 -17.69 -27.97
N GLY A 147 7.03 -17.08 -28.95
CA GLY A 147 6.89 -17.65 -30.29
C GLY A 147 8.24 -17.99 -30.93
N GLN A 148 9.19 -17.04 -30.90
CA GLN A 148 10.55 -17.23 -31.43
C GLN A 148 11.29 -18.38 -30.72
N VAL A 149 11.17 -18.45 -29.40
CA VAL A 149 11.79 -19.51 -28.58
C VAL A 149 11.21 -20.89 -28.90
N LEU A 150 9.89 -20.98 -29.14
CA LEU A 150 9.23 -22.23 -29.56
C LEU A 150 9.64 -22.66 -30.97
N GLU A 151 9.96 -21.71 -31.85
CA GLU A 151 10.50 -21.94 -33.20
C GLU A 151 12.01 -22.31 -33.20
N GLY A 152 12.66 -22.23 -32.04
CA GLY A 152 14.03 -22.70 -31.82
C GLY A 152 15.06 -21.60 -31.58
N ASP A 153 14.68 -20.32 -31.61
CA ASP A 153 15.54 -19.22 -31.20
C ASP A 153 15.56 -19.08 -29.67
N LEU A 154 16.30 -19.98 -29.01
CA LEU A 154 16.49 -19.95 -27.56
C LEU A 154 17.23 -18.69 -27.07
N SER A 155 17.92 -17.96 -27.96
CA SER A 155 18.69 -16.77 -27.59
C SER A 155 17.80 -15.56 -27.33
N ALA A 156 16.71 -15.41 -28.10
CA ALA A 156 15.70 -14.38 -27.90
C ALA A 156 15.11 -14.39 -26.47
N GLY A 157 15.02 -15.57 -25.85
CA GLY A 157 14.48 -15.73 -24.50
C GLY A 157 15.43 -15.39 -23.35
N GLN A 158 16.74 -15.26 -23.62
CA GLN A 158 17.75 -14.98 -22.58
C GLN A 158 17.87 -13.48 -22.26
N ASP A 159 17.56 -12.61 -23.22
CA ASP A 159 17.70 -11.16 -23.06
C ASP A 159 16.42 -10.51 -22.49
N LEU A 160 15.26 -11.17 -22.63
CA LEU A 160 14.00 -10.64 -22.15
C LEU A 160 13.88 -10.75 -20.62
N ARG A 161 13.92 -9.61 -19.93
CA ARG A 161 13.69 -9.52 -18.47
C ARG A 161 12.50 -8.62 -18.18
N LEU A 162 11.39 -9.24 -17.80
CA LEU A 162 10.13 -8.57 -17.49
C LEU A 162 9.74 -8.86 -16.03
N GLN A 163 10.51 -8.33 -15.08
CA GLN A 163 10.27 -8.50 -13.65
C GLN A 163 10.17 -7.14 -12.97
N VAL A 164 9.00 -6.82 -12.41
CA VAL A 164 8.82 -5.59 -11.64
C VAL A 164 9.55 -5.72 -10.30
N THR A 165 10.20 -4.64 -9.88
CA THR A 165 10.82 -4.58 -8.55
C THR A 165 9.76 -4.32 -7.50
N ALA A 166 9.53 -5.29 -6.62
CA ALA A 166 8.69 -5.08 -5.44
C ALA A 166 9.48 -4.35 -4.35
N TYR A 167 9.08 -3.11 -4.07
CA TYR A 167 9.62 -2.33 -2.98
C TYR A 167 8.92 -2.67 -1.65
N GLY A 168 9.69 -2.59 -0.58
CA GLY A 168 9.26 -2.81 0.80
C GLY A 168 10.14 -2.06 1.78
N GLU A 169 10.01 -2.37 3.06
CA GLU A 169 10.70 -1.65 4.14
C GLU A 169 12.23 -1.64 3.97
N ASP A 170 12.83 -2.79 3.63
CA ASP A 170 14.29 -2.94 3.55
C ASP A 170 14.91 -2.42 2.24
N ASN A 171 14.12 -2.33 1.17
CA ASN A 171 14.60 -2.00 -0.18
C ASN A 171 13.85 -0.81 -0.81
N ALA A 172 13.13 0.00 -0.04
CA ALA A 172 12.29 1.11 -0.50
C ALA A 172 12.93 2.01 -1.58
N PHE A 173 12.12 2.43 -2.54
CA PHE A 173 12.53 3.30 -3.65
C PHE A 173 12.82 4.71 -3.17
N ALA A 174 13.89 5.34 -3.64
CA ALA A 174 14.20 6.73 -3.33
C ALA A 174 13.50 7.66 -4.35
N ALA A 175 12.25 8.02 -4.06
CA ALA A 175 11.42 8.88 -4.90
C ALA A 175 11.80 10.36 -4.72
N PRO A 176 12.19 11.09 -5.79
CA PRO A 176 12.33 12.54 -5.74
C PRO A 176 11.03 13.22 -5.29
N ILE A 177 11.14 14.24 -4.44
CA ILE A 177 10.03 15.09 -4.02
C ILE A 177 10.00 16.31 -4.94
N LEU A 178 9.00 16.36 -5.84
CA LEU A 178 8.86 17.39 -6.86
C LEU A 178 8.22 18.68 -6.31
N GLU A 179 7.25 18.55 -5.40
CA GLU A 179 6.53 19.69 -4.83
C GLU A 179 6.31 19.53 -3.33
N ARG A 180 6.46 20.64 -2.59
CA ARG A 180 5.95 20.81 -1.22
C ARG A 180 5.11 22.08 -1.16
N ARG A 181 3.79 21.94 -1.23
CA ARG A 181 2.87 23.09 -1.23
C ARG A 181 1.97 23.08 -0.01
N ARG A 182 2.07 24.13 0.80
CA ARG A 182 1.18 24.32 1.95
C ARG A 182 -0.26 24.58 1.46
N LEU A 183 -1.23 23.90 2.04
CA LEU A 183 -2.65 23.92 1.67
C LEU A 183 -3.51 24.82 2.56
N ASN A 184 -3.02 25.20 3.73
CA ASN A 184 -3.75 25.99 4.71
C ASN A 184 -2.88 27.11 5.31
N SER A 185 -3.50 28.08 5.96
CA SER A 185 -2.79 29.18 6.64
C SER A 185 -2.70 29.03 8.16
N SER A 186 -3.46 28.10 8.76
CA SER A 186 -3.41 27.84 10.20
C SER A 186 -2.47 26.68 10.56
N ASP A 187 -2.21 26.52 11.86
CA ASP A 187 -1.48 25.37 12.40
C ASP A 187 -2.42 24.28 12.98
N PRO A 188 -2.04 23.00 12.89
CA PRO A 188 -0.87 22.50 12.17
C PRO A 188 -1.01 22.64 10.65
N ALA A 189 0.11 22.88 9.97
CA ALA A 189 0.16 23.03 8.52
C ALA A 189 -0.23 21.72 7.81
N ALA A 190 -1.09 21.82 6.80
CA ALA A 190 -1.38 20.76 5.84
C ALA A 190 -0.60 21.00 4.56
N TRP A 191 -0.08 19.95 3.96
CA TRP A 191 0.79 20.00 2.79
C TRP A 191 0.30 19.05 1.72
N HIS A 192 0.34 19.52 0.48
CA HIS A 192 0.35 18.69 -0.71
C HIS A 192 1.82 18.37 -1.04
N LEU A 193 2.11 17.09 -1.24
CA LEU A 193 3.40 16.61 -1.69
C LEU A 193 3.22 15.91 -3.02
N GLN A 194 4.15 16.12 -3.95
CA GLN A 194 4.22 15.38 -5.21
C GLN A 194 5.55 14.64 -5.26
N LEU A 195 5.50 13.34 -5.56
CA LEU A 195 6.66 12.47 -5.64
C LEU A 195 6.74 11.86 -7.04
N ASP A 196 7.96 11.75 -7.54
CA ASP A 196 8.29 11.05 -8.79
C ASP A 196 8.62 9.58 -8.49
N ILE A 197 7.90 8.67 -9.15
CA ILE A 197 8.12 7.23 -9.08
C ILE A 197 8.61 6.66 -10.42
N ALA A 198 8.99 7.50 -11.38
CA ALA A 198 9.50 7.08 -12.67
C ALA A 198 10.72 6.15 -12.52
N GLY A 199 10.76 5.11 -13.33
CA GLY A 199 11.82 4.10 -13.31
C GLY A 199 11.77 3.13 -12.12
N SER A 200 10.85 3.31 -11.16
CA SER A 200 10.62 2.32 -10.10
C SER A 200 9.87 1.09 -10.62
N GLY A 201 8.97 1.29 -11.59
CA GLY A 201 8.02 0.26 -12.03
C GLY A 201 6.90 0.00 -11.03
N MET A 202 6.77 0.80 -9.95
CA MET A 202 5.64 0.72 -9.04
C MET A 202 4.34 1.09 -9.76
N ALA A 203 3.34 0.20 -9.71
CA ALA A 203 1.97 0.55 -10.01
C ALA A 203 1.19 0.80 -8.71
N TYR A 204 0.15 1.63 -8.80
CA TYR A 204 -0.81 1.84 -7.71
C TYR A 204 -2.19 2.14 -8.30
N ARG A 205 -3.23 2.13 -7.48
CA ARG A 205 -4.60 2.57 -7.80
C ARG A 205 -5.01 3.69 -6.86
N ALA A 206 -5.98 4.52 -7.25
CA ALA A 206 -6.51 5.49 -6.31
C ALA A 206 -7.15 4.77 -5.12
N GLY A 207 -6.91 5.28 -3.91
CA GLY A 207 -7.28 4.63 -2.65
C GLY A 207 -6.15 3.80 -2.01
N ASP A 208 -5.09 3.48 -2.75
CA ASP A 208 -3.89 2.84 -2.20
C ASP A 208 -3.13 3.72 -1.21
N THR A 209 -2.19 3.10 -0.51
CA THR A 209 -1.34 3.77 0.48
C THR A 209 0.11 3.79 0.05
N LEU A 210 0.78 4.91 0.30
CA LEU A 210 2.23 5.04 0.21
C LEU A 210 2.83 4.88 1.60
N HIS A 211 3.71 3.91 1.75
CA HIS A 211 4.50 3.73 2.95
C HIS A 211 5.81 4.50 2.80
N VAL A 212 6.06 5.43 3.72
CA VAL A 212 7.29 6.20 3.81
C VAL A 212 8.18 5.58 4.87
N VAL A 213 9.41 5.23 4.52
CA VAL A 213 10.48 4.85 5.44
C VAL A 213 11.20 6.13 5.84
N PRO A 214 10.88 6.74 6.99
CA PRO A 214 11.34 8.09 7.29
C PRO A 214 12.79 8.08 7.75
N GLU A 215 13.42 9.25 7.84
CA GLU A 215 14.68 9.43 8.56
C GLU A 215 14.43 10.00 9.96
N ASN A 216 15.35 9.71 10.89
CA ASN A 216 15.30 10.34 12.21
C ASN A 216 15.80 11.78 12.12
N ASP A 217 15.22 12.66 12.94
CA ASP A 217 15.66 14.05 13.06
C ASP A 217 17.16 14.11 13.43
N PRO A 218 18.02 14.68 12.56
CA PRO A 218 19.44 14.81 12.83
C PRO A 218 19.74 15.55 14.14
N ALA A 219 18.91 16.52 14.52
CA ALA A 219 19.08 17.25 15.77
C ALA A 219 18.83 16.37 17.00
N LEU A 220 17.84 15.45 16.93
CA LEU A 220 17.60 14.47 18.00
C LEU A 220 18.76 13.47 18.11
N LEU A 221 19.25 12.95 16.98
CA LEU A 221 20.40 12.05 16.96
C LEU A 221 21.65 12.72 17.54
N GLN A 222 21.90 13.97 17.16
CA GLN A 222 23.03 14.74 17.69
C GLN A 222 22.88 15.02 19.19
N ALA A 223 21.67 15.32 19.67
CA ALA A 223 21.40 15.52 21.08
C ALA A 223 21.59 14.24 21.91
N LEU A 224 21.21 13.08 21.37
CA LEU A 224 21.49 11.77 21.97
C LEU A 224 23.00 11.50 22.03
N ALA A 225 23.74 11.80 20.97
CA ALA A 225 25.21 11.68 20.96
C ALA A 225 25.88 12.59 21.99
N THR A 226 25.42 13.82 22.13
CA THR A 226 25.89 14.74 23.16
C THR A 226 25.57 14.23 24.56
N TRP A 227 24.36 13.69 24.79
CA TRP A 227 23.97 13.12 26.08
C TRP A 227 24.84 11.92 26.47
N TYR A 228 25.15 11.04 25.52
CA TYR A 228 26.07 9.92 25.73
C TYR A 228 27.55 10.33 25.83
N GLY A 229 27.92 11.53 25.37
CA GLY A 229 29.33 11.91 25.18
C GLY A 229 30.04 11.09 24.09
N ASP A 230 29.28 10.48 23.18
CA ASP A 230 29.76 9.55 22.16
C ASP A 230 29.14 9.85 20.79
N THR A 231 29.96 10.32 19.85
CA THR A 231 29.53 10.64 18.48
C THR A 231 29.06 9.42 17.68
N THR A 232 29.46 8.20 18.06
CA THR A 232 29.01 6.97 17.39
C THR A 232 27.53 6.70 17.61
N ALA A 233 26.89 7.34 18.61
CA ALA A 233 25.45 7.21 18.87
C ALA A 233 24.58 7.65 17.69
N VAL A 234 25.04 8.61 16.87
CA VAL A 234 24.32 9.03 15.65
C VAL A 234 24.17 7.82 14.72
N ALA A 235 25.27 7.14 14.41
CA ALA A 235 25.25 5.96 13.56
C ALA A 235 24.57 4.77 14.24
N ALA A 236 24.78 4.57 15.55
CA ALA A 236 24.20 3.45 16.28
C ALA A 236 22.68 3.55 16.46
N LEU A 237 22.07 4.73 16.36
CA LEU A 237 20.64 4.92 16.57
C LEU A 237 19.91 5.42 15.31
N HIS A 238 20.61 5.61 14.19
CA HIS A 238 20.02 6.21 12.99
C HIS A 238 18.81 5.44 12.48
N ASP A 239 18.77 4.12 12.59
CA ASP A 239 17.75 3.18 12.08
C ASP A 239 16.78 2.68 13.17
N ARG A 240 16.79 3.30 14.37
CA ARG A 240 15.95 2.89 15.50
C ARG A 240 14.74 3.80 15.68
N GLU A 241 13.66 3.27 16.25
CA GLU A 241 12.48 4.05 16.62
C GLU A 241 12.75 4.84 17.92
N LEU A 242 12.76 6.18 17.81
CA LEU A 242 13.16 7.08 18.89
C LEU A 242 12.00 7.82 19.55
N ARG A 243 10.76 7.60 19.11
CA ARG A 243 9.57 8.30 19.64
C ARG A 243 8.50 7.34 20.13
N LEU A 244 8.16 6.32 19.35
CA LEU A 244 7.15 5.33 19.71
C LEU A 244 7.75 4.21 20.56
N LEU A 245 8.11 4.55 21.79
CA LEU A 245 8.76 3.62 22.71
C LEU A 245 7.79 2.54 23.20
N SER A 246 8.14 1.28 22.97
CA SER A 246 7.34 0.15 23.43
C SER A 246 7.41 0.01 24.96
N LYS A 247 6.36 -0.56 25.57
CA LYS A 247 6.39 -0.91 27.01
C LYS A 247 7.55 -1.85 27.36
N GLY A 248 8.03 -2.67 26.40
CA GLY A 248 9.20 -3.52 26.58
C GLY A 248 10.47 -2.71 26.77
N VAL A 249 10.71 -1.74 25.89
CA VAL A 249 11.84 -0.79 25.99
C VAL A 249 11.81 -0.04 27.32
N LEU A 250 10.65 0.54 27.69
CA LEU A 250 10.52 1.32 28.91
C LEU A 250 10.79 0.48 30.18
N ARG A 251 10.35 -0.79 30.21
CA ARG A 251 10.64 -1.70 31.34
C ARG A 251 12.12 -2.00 31.45
N GLU A 252 12.79 -2.24 30.33
CA GLU A 252 14.22 -2.51 30.34
C GLU A 252 15.04 -1.26 30.73
N VAL A 253 14.64 -0.08 30.27
CA VAL A 253 15.22 1.20 30.73
C VAL A 253 15.04 1.36 32.23
N ALA A 254 13.82 1.14 32.77
CA ALA A 254 13.56 1.23 34.21
C ALA A 254 14.42 0.22 35.02
N ARG A 255 14.58 -1.00 34.51
CA ARG A 255 15.37 -2.06 35.15
C ARG A 255 16.86 -1.73 35.17
N LEU A 256 17.41 -1.29 34.04
CA LEU A 256 18.84 -0.99 33.88
C LEU A 256 19.24 0.28 34.66
N SER A 257 18.37 1.29 34.65
CA SER A 257 18.60 2.53 35.39
C SER A 257 18.29 2.45 36.89
N GLY A 258 17.51 1.46 37.33
CA GLY A 258 16.98 1.41 38.69
C GLY A 258 15.90 2.46 38.96
N SER A 259 15.26 3.01 37.92
CA SER A 259 14.24 4.06 38.07
C SER A 259 12.93 3.51 38.63
N GLU A 260 12.71 3.66 39.94
CA GLU A 260 11.43 3.29 40.58
C GLU A 260 10.26 4.13 40.07
N LEU A 261 10.49 5.39 39.70
CA LEU A 261 9.47 6.27 39.11
C LEU A 261 8.93 5.70 37.78
N LEU A 262 9.82 5.33 36.85
CA LEU A 262 9.40 4.76 35.57
C LEU A 262 8.75 3.38 35.75
N LYS A 263 9.29 2.57 36.65
CA LYS A 263 8.72 1.26 37.02
C LYS A 263 7.30 1.39 37.57
N ASP A 264 7.04 2.40 38.40
CA ASP A 264 5.71 2.68 38.91
C ASP A 264 4.76 3.12 37.79
N LEU A 265 5.18 4.04 36.91
CA LEU A 265 4.38 4.49 35.76
C LEU A 265 3.98 3.33 34.82
N LEU A 266 4.78 2.27 34.75
CA LEU A 266 4.51 1.09 33.92
C LEU A 266 3.46 0.12 34.48
N LYS A 267 2.94 0.37 35.70
CA LYS A 267 1.84 -0.41 36.28
C LYS A 267 0.56 -0.25 35.44
N VAL A 268 -0.20 -1.34 35.31
CA VAL A 268 -1.46 -1.35 34.52
C VAL A 268 -2.46 -0.30 35.02
N SER A 269 -2.50 -0.06 36.34
CA SER A 269 -3.33 0.96 36.97
C SER A 269 -2.98 2.39 36.56
N GLN A 270 -1.75 2.64 36.08
CA GLN A 270 -1.25 3.97 35.71
C GLN A 270 -1.22 4.20 34.19
N LYS A 271 -2.05 3.46 33.43
CA LYS A 271 -2.06 3.58 31.96
C LYS A 271 -2.27 5.03 31.48
N ARG A 272 -3.20 5.76 32.10
CA ARG A 272 -3.52 7.14 31.68
C ARG A 272 -2.38 8.09 31.96
N GLU A 273 -1.72 7.92 33.10
CA GLU A 273 -0.58 8.69 33.55
C GLU A 273 0.65 8.41 32.66
N LEU A 274 0.89 7.16 32.29
CA LEU A 274 1.94 6.78 31.34
C LEU A 274 1.66 7.37 29.95
N ASP A 275 0.42 7.26 29.45
CA ASP A 275 0.04 7.84 28.16
C ASP A 275 0.22 9.36 28.16
N ALA A 276 -0.12 10.04 29.27
CA ALA A 276 0.09 11.47 29.43
C ALA A 276 1.57 11.86 29.54
N TYR A 277 2.38 11.06 30.24
CA TYR A 277 3.82 11.26 30.35
C TYR A 277 4.50 11.16 28.99
N LEU A 278 4.23 10.08 28.24
CA LEU A 278 4.86 9.84 26.94
C LEU A 278 4.37 10.78 25.84
N HIS A 279 3.25 11.47 26.05
CA HIS A 279 2.65 12.33 25.03
C HIS A 279 3.58 13.48 24.64
N GLY A 280 4.19 13.35 23.46
CA GLY A 280 5.13 14.34 22.90
C GLY A 280 6.58 14.15 23.34
N LEU A 281 6.89 13.18 24.19
CA LEU A 281 8.28 12.87 24.53
C LEU A 281 8.95 12.06 23.42
N ASP A 282 10.27 12.18 23.35
CA ASP A 282 11.13 11.28 22.59
C ASP A 282 12.07 10.50 23.55
N LEU A 283 12.87 9.60 22.98
CA LEU A 283 13.79 8.75 23.72
C LEU A 283 14.75 9.53 24.62
N LEU A 284 15.23 10.69 24.15
CA LEU A 284 16.16 11.50 24.93
C LEU A 284 15.51 12.02 26.20
N ASP A 285 14.25 12.45 26.14
CA ASP A 285 13.54 12.93 27.33
C ASP A 285 13.38 11.81 28.38
N VAL A 286 13.03 10.59 27.95
CA VAL A 286 12.90 9.43 28.86
C VAL A 286 14.25 9.06 29.47
N LEU A 287 15.33 9.07 28.68
CA LEU A 287 16.68 8.79 29.18
C LEU A 287 17.13 9.86 30.18
N GLN A 288 16.86 11.13 29.92
CA GLN A 288 17.21 12.23 30.82
C GLN A 288 16.43 12.17 32.14
N ASP A 289 15.17 11.78 32.11
CA ASP A 289 14.32 11.70 33.31
C ASP A 289 14.69 10.50 34.20
N HIS A 290 15.15 9.40 33.58
CA HIS A 290 15.19 8.10 34.26
C HIS A 290 16.53 7.40 34.25
N ALA A 291 17.52 7.83 33.48
CA ALA A 291 18.78 7.12 33.28
C ALA A 291 20.00 8.06 33.26
N THR A 292 21.18 7.44 33.35
CA THR A 292 22.47 8.04 32.98
C THR A 292 23.09 7.24 31.81
N PRO A 293 24.03 7.83 31.05
CA PRO A 293 24.74 7.11 29.99
C PRO A 293 25.36 5.78 30.44
N ASP A 294 25.87 5.71 31.67
CA ASP A 294 26.46 4.50 32.24
C ASP A 294 25.42 3.44 32.61
N SER A 295 24.26 3.87 33.11
CA SER A 295 23.20 2.94 33.54
C SER A 295 22.51 2.23 32.37
N VAL A 296 22.42 2.89 31.21
CA VAL A 296 21.84 2.33 29.98
C VAL A 296 22.85 2.52 28.84
N PRO A 297 23.84 1.62 28.72
CA PRO A 297 24.88 1.74 27.69
C PRO A 297 24.31 1.73 26.27
N LEU A 298 24.91 2.53 25.38
CA LEU A 298 24.47 2.72 23.99
C LEU A 298 24.25 1.40 23.23
N ALA A 299 25.20 0.47 23.33
CA ALA A 299 25.09 -0.84 22.67
C ALA A 299 23.85 -1.62 23.15
N ARG A 300 23.58 -1.59 24.46
CA ARG A 300 22.41 -2.25 25.03
C ARG A 300 21.13 -1.56 24.60
N LEU A 301 21.11 -0.23 24.57
CA LEU A 301 19.94 0.53 24.10
C LEU A 301 19.60 0.20 22.64
N ARG A 302 20.60 0.12 21.75
CA ARG A 302 20.41 -0.25 20.33
C ARG A 302 19.72 -1.61 20.15
N GLU A 303 20.06 -2.59 20.99
CA GLU A 303 19.44 -3.92 20.97
C GLU A 303 17.98 -3.91 21.45
N LEU A 304 17.65 -3.02 22.39
CA LEU A 304 16.31 -2.91 22.98
C LEU A 304 15.33 -2.21 22.04
N LEU A 305 15.80 -1.18 21.33
CA LEU A 305 14.97 -0.39 20.45
C LEU A 305 14.54 -1.19 19.21
N SER A 306 13.28 -1.06 18.84
CA SER A 306 12.77 -1.59 17.58
C SER A 306 13.39 -0.85 16.40
N PRO A 307 13.48 -1.51 15.22
CA PRO A 307 13.71 -0.81 13.96
C PRO A 307 12.72 0.33 13.77
N ARG A 308 13.16 1.38 13.09
CA ARG A 308 12.31 2.53 12.78
C ARG A 308 11.19 2.12 11.83
N LEU A 309 9.96 2.37 12.23
CA LEU A 309 8.78 1.90 11.50
C LEU A 309 8.48 2.76 10.25
N PRO A 310 8.01 2.17 9.15
CA PRO A 310 7.39 2.91 8.05
C PRO A 310 6.09 3.60 8.51
N ARG A 311 5.69 4.66 7.84
CA ARG A 311 4.40 5.33 8.07
C ARG A 311 3.58 5.31 6.77
N ALA A 312 2.36 4.80 6.85
CA ALA A 312 1.42 4.78 5.74
C ALA A 312 0.74 6.15 5.58
N TYR A 313 0.56 6.56 4.34
CA TYR A 313 -0.20 7.73 3.91
C TYR A 313 -1.12 7.34 2.78
N SER A 314 -2.40 7.68 2.86
CA SER A 314 -3.33 7.48 1.74
C SER A 314 -2.90 8.34 0.55
N ILE A 315 -2.81 7.73 -0.64
CA ILE A 315 -2.40 8.42 -1.87
C ILE A 315 -3.51 9.39 -2.30
N ALA A 316 -3.13 10.61 -2.65
CA ALA A 316 -4.04 11.71 -2.98
C ALA A 316 -4.20 11.98 -4.49
N SER A 317 -3.78 11.04 -5.32
CA SER A 317 -3.84 11.12 -6.78
C SER A 317 -4.33 9.82 -7.41
N HIS A 318 -4.80 9.91 -8.65
CA HIS A 318 -4.88 8.77 -9.57
C HIS A 318 -3.50 8.54 -10.22
N PRO A 319 -3.16 7.33 -10.70
CA PRO A 319 -1.95 7.09 -11.49
C PRO A 319 -1.86 7.98 -12.74
N CYS A 320 -0.83 8.82 -12.82
CA CYS A 320 -0.60 9.68 -13.97
C CYS A 320 0.89 10.04 -14.05
N ASP A 321 1.51 9.85 -15.22
CA ASP A 321 2.89 10.26 -15.53
C ASP A 321 3.95 9.84 -14.50
N ASP A 322 3.83 8.60 -13.97
CA ASP A 322 4.69 8.05 -12.93
C ASP A 322 4.86 8.98 -11.71
N GLN A 323 3.82 9.71 -11.35
CA GLN A 323 3.81 10.60 -10.20
C GLN A 323 2.68 10.25 -9.25
N LEU A 324 2.91 10.49 -7.97
CA LEU A 324 1.89 10.35 -6.94
C LEU A 324 1.88 11.54 -6.00
N SER A 325 0.72 11.80 -5.41
CA SER A 325 0.51 12.90 -4.48
C SER A 325 0.16 12.42 -3.08
N LEU A 326 0.53 13.19 -2.06
CA LEU A 326 0.07 12.99 -0.67
C LEU A 326 -0.57 14.27 -0.13
N CYS A 327 -1.53 14.12 0.79
CA CYS A 327 -2.00 15.21 1.64
C CYS A 327 -1.62 14.92 3.10
N VAL A 328 -0.61 15.61 3.64
CA VAL A 328 -0.05 15.31 4.97
C VAL A 328 -0.28 16.47 5.93
N ARG A 329 -0.56 16.16 7.20
CA ARG A 329 -0.62 17.15 8.28
C ARG A 329 0.68 17.10 9.05
N GLU A 330 1.40 18.22 9.08
CA GLU A 330 2.65 18.32 9.81
C GLU A 330 2.41 18.08 11.30
N VAL A 331 3.24 17.22 11.89
CA VAL A 331 3.28 17.05 13.34
C VAL A 331 4.46 17.89 13.82
N ARG A 332 4.18 19.05 14.41
CA ARG A 332 5.17 19.97 14.94
C ARG A 332 4.71 20.51 16.28
N TYR A 333 5.59 20.51 17.27
CA TYR A 333 5.32 21.06 18.59
C TYR A 333 6.61 21.39 19.33
N THR A 334 6.53 22.30 20.30
CA THR A 334 7.64 22.61 21.20
C THR A 334 7.36 22.03 22.57
N LEU A 335 8.35 21.35 23.14
CA LEU A 335 8.25 20.79 24.49
C LEU A 335 9.63 20.87 25.17
N ARG A 336 9.71 21.23 26.45
CA ARG A 336 11.00 21.35 27.18
C ARG A 336 12.09 22.14 26.41
N GLY A 337 11.71 23.22 25.74
CA GLY A 337 12.62 24.09 24.98
C GLY A 337 13.16 23.52 23.66
N ARG A 338 12.77 22.30 23.26
CA ARG A 338 13.11 21.71 21.96
C ARG A 338 11.93 21.76 21.01
N GLU A 339 12.17 22.22 19.80
CA GLU A 339 11.25 22.02 18.68
C GLU A 339 11.31 20.55 18.24
N ARG A 340 10.16 19.96 17.93
CA ARG A 340 10.03 18.56 17.56
C ARG A 340 9.12 18.42 16.35
N PHE A 341 9.51 17.52 15.46
CA PHE A 341 8.72 17.07 14.33
C PHE A 341 8.35 15.59 14.48
N GLY A 342 7.19 15.18 13.96
CA GLY A 342 6.91 13.75 13.78
C GLY A 342 7.96 13.13 12.85
N THR A 343 8.40 11.90 13.10
CA THR A 343 9.50 11.28 12.33
C THR A 343 9.24 11.33 10.82
N ALA A 344 8.06 10.87 10.38
CA ALA A 344 7.74 10.82 8.96
C ALA A 344 7.37 12.17 8.34
N THR A 345 6.54 12.97 9.01
CA THR A 345 6.18 14.30 8.50
C THR A 345 7.37 15.25 8.51
N GLY A 346 8.25 15.16 9.51
CA GLY A 346 9.52 15.88 9.56
C GLY A 346 10.47 15.46 8.44
N SER A 347 10.66 14.15 8.24
CA SER A 347 11.50 13.63 7.15
C SER A 347 10.99 14.03 5.76
N LEU A 348 9.68 14.02 5.52
CA LEU A 348 9.10 14.41 4.24
C LEU A 348 9.21 15.92 3.97
N LEU A 349 8.94 16.74 4.99
CA LEU A 349 8.78 18.19 4.83
C LEU A 349 10.08 18.96 5.00
N HIS A 350 10.96 18.49 5.87
CA HIS A 350 12.19 19.18 6.27
C HIS A 350 13.47 18.36 6.00
N GLY A 351 13.33 17.15 5.44
CA GLY A 351 14.45 16.32 5.00
C GLY A 351 14.98 16.72 3.62
N GLY A 352 15.75 15.81 3.00
CA GLY A 352 16.30 16.02 1.67
C GLY A 352 15.26 15.99 0.54
N ASP A 353 15.73 16.00 -0.70
CA ASP A 353 14.86 16.07 -1.89
C ASP A 353 14.30 14.70 -2.32
N HIS A 354 14.51 13.65 -1.53
CA HIS A 354 14.01 12.30 -1.82
C HIS A 354 13.32 11.70 -0.59
N ALA A 355 12.26 10.94 -0.81
CA ALA A 355 11.63 10.09 0.19
C ALA A 355 11.86 8.62 -0.14
N ARG A 356 12.15 7.80 0.87
CA ARG A 356 12.19 6.35 0.71
C ARG A 356 10.79 5.78 0.83
N VAL A 357 10.24 5.21 -0.25
CA VAL A 357 8.82 4.86 -0.35
C VAL A 357 8.57 3.50 -1.01
N TYR A 358 7.40 2.95 -0.72
CA TYR A 358 6.81 1.81 -1.43
C TYR A 358 5.28 1.85 -1.33
N CYS A 359 4.57 1.32 -2.32
CA CYS A 359 3.11 1.27 -2.32
C CYS A 359 2.57 0.01 -1.64
N ARG A 360 1.36 0.11 -1.08
CA ARG A 360 0.55 -1.02 -0.62
C ARG A 360 -0.89 -0.88 -1.10
N SER A 361 -1.41 -1.99 -1.61
CA SER A 361 -2.76 -2.10 -2.17
C SER A 361 -3.78 -1.98 -1.04
N ASN A 362 -4.83 -1.20 -1.26
CA ASN A 362 -5.93 -1.02 -0.32
C ASN A 362 -7.28 -1.34 -1.00
N PRO A 363 -7.55 -2.63 -1.32
CA PRO A 363 -8.72 -3.02 -2.11
C PRO A 363 -10.05 -2.63 -1.46
N GLY A 364 -10.09 -2.52 -0.12
CA GLY A 364 -11.26 -2.07 0.61
C GLY A 364 -11.64 -0.61 0.33
N PHE A 365 -10.76 0.16 -0.31
CA PHE A 365 -10.94 1.59 -0.60
C PHE A 365 -10.86 1.93 -2.09
N HIS A 366 -10.81 0.93 -2.98
CA HIS A 366 -10.91 1.15 -4.43
C HIS A 366 -12.35 1.47 -4.85
N LEU A 367 -12.50 2.12 -6.01
CA LEU A 367 -13.79 2.22 -6.67
C LEU A 367 -14.26 0.82 -7.13
N PRO A 368 -15.55 0.50 -7.04
CA PRO A 368 -16.07 -0.75 -7.57
C PRO A 368 -15.94 -0.77 -9.10
N ASP A 369 -15.42 -1.88 -9.64
CA ASP A 369 -15.08 -2.05 -11.07
C ASP A 369 -16.29 -1.91 -12.01
N THR A 370 -17.52 -2.08 -11.50
CA THR A 370 -18.75 -1.98 -12.29
C THR A 370 -19.83 -1.20 -11.56
N GLY A 371 -20.55 -0.33 -12.28
CA GLY A 371 -21.77 0.33 -11.81
C GLY A 371 -21.78 1.85 -12.03
N GLU A 372 -22.98 2.39 -12.24
CA GLU A 372 -23.25 3.84 -12.22
C GLU A 372 -23.66 4.31 -10.80
N ALA A 373 -23.45 3.44 -9.79
CA ALA A 373 -23.90 3.68 -8.44
C ALA A 373 -23.31 4.99 -7.88
N PRO A 374 -24.14 5.85 -7.26
CA PRO A 374 -23.72 7.14 -6.75
C PRO A 374 -22.74 6.99 -5.57
N LEU A 375 -21.86 7.97 -5.39
CA LEU A 375 -20.85 7.95 -4.34
C LEU A 375 -21.13 9.02 -3.29
N LEU A 376 -21.07 8.65 -2.02
CA LEU A 376 -21.07 9.55 -0.87
C LEU A 376 -19.68 9.53 -0.23
N LEU A 377 -18.89 10.55 -0.52
CA LEU A 377 -17.53 10.71 0.00
C LEU A 377 -17.57 11.58 1.26
N VAL A 378 -17.00 11.10 2.36
CA VAL A 378 -16.98 11.81 3.66
C VAL A 378 -15.54 11.86 4.16
N GLY A 379 -14.95 13.06 4.18
CA GLY A 379 -13.55 13.28 4.55
C GLY A 379 -13.39 14.38 5.58
N THR A 380 -12.51 14.19 6.57
CA THR A 380 -12.15 15.25 7.52
C THR A 380 -10.65 15.52 7.53
N GLY A 381 -10.27 16.80 7.48
CA GLY A 381 -8.87 17.23 7.38
C GLY A 381 -8.10 16.51 6.29
N THR A 382 -6.98 15.88 6.62
CA THR A 382 -6.17 15.12 5.64
C THR A 382 -6.84 13.83 5.15
N GLY A 383 -7.99 13.43 5.72
CA GLY A 383 -8.84 12.39 5.16
C GLY A 383 -9.39 12.75 3.78
N ILE A 384 -9.22 13.99 3.31
CA ILE A 384 -9.48 14.34 1.91
C ILE A 384 -8.52 13.67 0.92
N ALA A 385 -7.32 13.22 1.35
CA ALA A 385 -6.29 12.64 0.47
C ALA A 385 -6.87 11.59 -0.50
N PRO A 386 -7.32 10.41 -0.03
CA PRO A 386 -7.73 9.35 -0.96
C PRO A 386 -8.95 9.76 -1.77
N LEU A 387 -9.81 10.62 -1.24
CA LEU A 387 -10.99 11.15 -1.96
C LEU A 387 -10.58 12.01 -3.17
N MET A 388 -9.49 12.79 -3.07
CA MET A 388 -8.93 13.50 -4.23
C MET A 388 -8.47 12.52 -5.30
N GLY A 389 -7.81 11.42 -4.90
CA GLY A 389 -7.39 10.36 -5.81
C GLY A 389 -8.57 9.70 -6.53
N LEU A 390 -9.61 9.31 -5.79
CA LEU A 390 -10.82 8.71 -6.37
C LEU A 390 -11.51 9.66 -7.35
N MET A 391 -11.60 10.95 -7.02
CA MET A 391 -12.17 11.95 -7.91
C MET A 391 -11.38 12.12 -9.21
N GLN A 392 -10.04 12.11 -9.13
CA GLN A 392 -9.18 12.14 -10.32
C GLN A 392 -9.35 10.88 -11.16
N GLU A 393 -9.51 9.70 -10.53
CA GLU A 393 -9.75 8.44 -11.24
C GLU A 393 -11.05 8.46 -12.03
N LEU A 394 -12.14 8.96 -11.43
CA LEU A 394 -13.42 9.10 -12.13
C LEU A 394 -13.31 10.02 -13.35
N GLN A 395 -12.53 11.10 -13.24
CA GLN A 395 -12.29 12.02 -14.35
C GLN A 395 -11.43 11.40 -15.46
N ALA A 396 -10.34 10.73 -15.10
CA ALA A 396 -9.44 10.09 -16.05
C ALA A 396 -10.16 9.00 -16.88
N ASN A 397 -11.06 8.26 -16.23
CA ASN A 397 -11.81 7.18 -16.86
C ASN A 397 -13.13 7.62 -17.51
N ALA A 398 -13.41 8.93 -17.55
CA ALA A 398 -14.69 9.49 -18.03
C ALA A 398 -15.93 8.78 -17.44
N CYS A 399 -15.85 8.40 -16.16
CA CYS A 399 -16.91 7.65 -15.50
C CYS A 399 -18.00 8.61 -15.01
N GLU A 400 -19.17 8.56 -15.64
CA GLU A 400 -20.33 9.37 -15.26
C GLU A 400 -21.00 8.75 -14.03
N ARG A 401 -20.52 9.11 -12.83
CA ARG A 401 -21.17 8.80 -11.55
C ARG A 401 -21.59 10.08 -10.86
N GLU A 402 -22.74 10.04 -10.22
CA GLU A 402 -23.15 11.10 -9.31
C GLU A 402 -22.32 11.02 -8.02
N VAL A 403 -21.59 12.09 -7.70
CA VAL A 403 -20.71 12.14 -6.52
C VAL A 403 -21.09 13.30 -5.61
N HIS A 404 -21.27 12.98 -4.33
CA HIS A 404 -21.47 13.93 -3.24
C HIS A 404 -20.29 13.88 -2.28
N LEU A 405 -19.68 15.03 -2.01
CA LEU A 405 -18.59 15.18 -1.04
C LEU A 405 -19.06 15.95 0.19
N VAL A 406 -18.85 15.37 1.37
CA VAL A 406 -18.97 16.03 2.67
C VAL A 406 -17.58 16.18 3.28
N PHE A 407 -17.05 17.41 3.27
CA PHE A 407 -15.72 17.73 3.77
C PHE A 407 -15.76 18.50 5.09
N GLY A 408 -14.97 18.08 6.09
CA GLY A 408 -14.92 18.73 7.41
C GLY A 408 -13.53 19.24 7.80
N GLU A 409 -13.48 20.45 8.35
CA GLU A 409 -12.25 21.06 8.89
C GLU A 409 -12.54 22.14 9.96
N LYS A 410 -11.52 22.80 10.52
CA LYS A 410 -11.66 23.86 11.53
C LYS A 410 -12.29 25.13 10.98
N HIS A 411 -11.64 25.81 10.04
CA HIS A 411 -12.08 27.13 9.54
C HIS A 411 -12.17 27.19 8.02
N ARG A 412 -13.24 27.79 7.49
CA ARG A 412 -13.41 27.96 6.03
C ARG A 412 -12.32 28.80 5.40
N GLN A 413 -11.95 29.90 6.05
CA GLN A 413 -11.00 30.86 5.48
C GLN A 413 -9.58 30.31 5.49
N HIS A 414 -9.22 29.53 6.51
CA HIS A 414 -7.82 29.17 6.75
C HIS A 414 -7.49 27.75 6.35
N ASP A 415 -8.44 26.82 6.45
CA ASP A 415 -8.16 25.39 6.46
C ASP A 415 -8.90 24.61 5.38
N TYR A 416 -9.63 25.28 4.48
CA TYR A 416 -10.35 24.60 3.41
C TYR A 416 -9.39 24.02 2.35
N LEU A 417 -8.92 22.79 2.62
CA LEU A 417 -7.97 22.06 1.78
C LEU A 417 -8.54 21.85 0.37
N TYR A 418 -7.72 22.07 -0.65
CA TYR A 418 -8.09 21.91 -2.07
C TYR A 418 -9.32 22.71 -2.51
N ARG A 419 -9.66 23.80 -1.81
CA ARG A 419 -10.85 24.62 -2.06
C ARG A 419 -11.11 24.89 -3.54
N ASP A 420 -10.12 25.44 -4.24
CA ASP A 420 -10.32 25.89 -5.63
C ASP A 420 -10.65 24.72 -6.56
N GLN A 421 -9.95 23.59 -6.38
CA GLN A 421 -10.21 22.36 -7.15
C GLN A 421 -11.60 21.78 -6.88
N LEU A 422 -12.02 21.73 -5.61
CA LEU A 422 -13.34 21.23 -5.24
C LEU A 422 -14.46 22.14 -5.78
N GLN A 423 -14.25 23.45 -5.72
CA GLN A 423 -15.20 24.45 -6.23
C GLN A 423 -15.32 24.38 -7.76
N ASP A 424 -14.20 24.18 -8.48
CA ASP A 424 -14.22 23.91 -9.92
C ASP A 424 -15.00 22.65 -10.25
N TRP A 425 -14.70 21.53 -9.58
CA TRP A 425 -15.43 20.27 -9.79
C TRP A 425 -16.93 20.40 -9.54
N HIS A 426 -17.33 21.13 -8.51
CA HIS A 426 -18.75 21.38 -8.28
C HIS A 426 -19.38 22.26 -9.37
N THR A 427 -18.70 23.33 -9.77
CA THR A 427 -19.19 24.26 -10.81
C THR A 427 -19.36 23.58 -12.16
N ARG A 428 -18.46 22.65 -12.50
CA ARG A 428 -18.51 21.85 -13.74
C ARG A 428 -19.45 20.64 -13.66
N GLY A 429 -20.09 20.39 -12.51
CA GLY A 429 -20.99 19.25 -12.31
C GLY A 429 -20.29 17.90 -12.13
N VAL A 430 -18.97 17.87 -11.93
CA VAL A 430 -18.23 16.65 -11.57
C VAL A 430 -18.60 16.20 -10.16
N LEU A 431 -18.72 17.16 -9.23
CA LEU A 431 -19.34 16.95 -7.92
C LEU A 431 -20.79 17.43 -8.00
N ALA A 432 -21.72 16.49 -7.94
CA ALA A 432 -23.15 16.79 -7.85
C ALA A 432 -23.48 17.57 -6.56
N GLY A 433 -22.81 17.21 -5.46
CA GLY A 433 -22.90 17.93 -4.19
C GLY A 433 -21.53 18.17 -3.56
N LEU A 434 -21.31 19.41 -3.08
CA LEU A 434 -20.16 19.79 -2.27
C LEU A 434 -20.65 20.44 -0.98
N HIS A 435 -20.57 19.70 0.11
CA HIS A 435 -21.03 20.15 1.43
C HIS A 435 -19.86 20.22 2.40
N THR A 436 -19.81 21.29 3.20
CA THR A 436 -18.67 21.56 4.09
C THR A 436 -19.09 21.75 5.53
N ALA A 437 -18.32 21.20 6.48
CA ALA A 437 -18.47 21.40 7.91
C ALA A 437 -17.24 22.13 8.49
N PHE A 438 -17.43 23.34 9.02
CA PHE A 438 -16.37 24.11 9.67
C PHE A 438 -16.63 24.23 11.16
N SER A 439 -15.85 23.49 11.95
CA SER A 439 -16.10 23.31 13.38
C SER A 439 -15.79 24.55 14.24
N ARG A 440 -15.19 25.60 13.68
CA ARG A 440 -14.70 26.78 14.40
C ARG A 440 -15.14 28.13 13.80
N ASP A 441 -15.96 28.14 12.74
CA ASP A 441 -16.42 29.39 12.11
C ASP A 441 -17.59 30.07 12.84
N GLY A 442 -18.32 29.33 13.68
CA GLY A 442 -19.49 29.83 14.40
C GLY A 442 -19.45 29.54 15.90
N THR A 443 -20.50 29.96 16.60
CA THR A 443 -20.70 29.68 18.04
C THR A 443 -20.96 28.19 18.29
N GLU A 444 -21.63 27.52 17.35
CA GLU A 444 -21.89 26.09 17.40
C GLU A 444 -20.88 25.32 16.53
N LYS A 445 -20.46 24.15 17.02
CA LYS A 445 -19.51 23.30 16.28
C LYS A 445 -20.26 22.49 15.23
N VAL A 446 -19.99 22.77 13.96
CA VAL A 446 -20.52 21.98 12.83
C VAL A 446 -19.50 20.92 12.42
N TYR A 447 -19.92 19.66 12.39
CA TYR A 447 -19.13 18.52 11.94
C TYR A 447 -19.84 17.80 10.79
N VAL A 448 -19.13 16.86 10.14
CA VAL A 448 -19.65 16.15 8.96
C VAL A 448 -20.93 15.38 9.25
N GLN A 449 -21.09 14.79 10.44
CA GLN A 449 -22.32 14.11 10.84
C GLN A 449 -23.53 15.05 10.91
N HIS A 450 -23.33 16.32 11.28
CA HIS A 450 -24.40 17.31 11.28
C HIS A 450 -24.79 17.67 9.85
N VAL A 451 -23.82 17.78 8.94
CA VAL A 451 -24.08 18.04 7.51
C VAL A 451 -24.82 16.87 6.86
N LEU A 452 -24.45 15.63 7.16
CA LEU A 452 -25.17 14.44 6.69
C LEU A 452 -26.64 14.46 7.12
N GLN A 453 -26.92 14.84 8.37
CA GLN A 453 -28.29 14.99 8.88
C GLN A 453 -29.04 16.16 8.23
N GLN A 454 -28.37 17.30 8.00
CA GLN A 454 -28.97 18.44 7.29
C GLN A 454 -29.31 18.11 5.83
N ARG A 455 -28.56 17.20 5.20
CA ARG A 455 -28.76 16.69 3.85
C ARG A 455 -29.46 15.33 3.82
N ALA A 456 -30.26 15.02 4.83
CA ALA A 456 -30.86 13.70 5.01
C ALA A 456 -31.64 13.17 3.79
N SER A 457 -32.35 14.02 3.04
CA SER A 457 -33.08 13.61 1.84
C SER A 457 -32.15 13.13 0.72
N GLU A 458 -31.05 13.86 0.50
CA GLU A 458 -30.05 13.58 -0.53
C GLU A 458 -29.26 12.32 -0.15
N VAL A 459 -28.83 12.22 1.11
CA VAL A 459 -28.14 11.03 1.63
C VAL A 459 -29.03 9.79 1.51
N ARG A 460 -30.31 9.87 1.88
CA ARG A 460 -31.25 8.75 1.71
C ARG A 460 -31.39 8.32 0.26
N ASP A 461 -31.50 9.28 -0.66
CA ASP A 461 -31.65 9.00 -2.09
C ASP A 461 -30.42 8.28 -2.67
N VAL A 462 -29.21 8.78 -2.37
CA VAL A 462 -27.94 8.15 -2.76
C VAL A 462 -27.88 6.71 -2.25
N LEU A 463 -28.19 6.48 -0.97
CA LEU A 463 -28.14 5.15 -0.38
C LEU A 463 -29.23 4.21 -0.94
N ALA A 464 -30.43 4.72 -1.22
CA ALA A 464 -31.52 3.95 -1.82
C ALA A 464 -31.21 3.49 -3.25
N ARG A 465 -30.42 4.27 -4.01
CA ARG A 465 -29.99 3.94 -5.37
C ARG A 465 -28.76 3.02 -5.44
N GLY A 466 -28.45 2.30 -4.36
CA GLY A 466 -27.30 1.40 -4.34
C GLY A 466 -25.96 2.12 -4.14
N GLY A 467 -25.96 3.40 -3.73
CA GLY A 467 -24.73 4.19 -3.60
C GLY A 467 -23.74 3.66 -2.56
N HIS A 468 -22.47 3.98 -2.77
CA HIS A 468 -21.34 3.58 -1.91
C HIS A 468 -20.90 4.74 -1.02
N LEU A 469 -20.59 4.45 0.24
CA LEU A 469 -20.10 5.41 1.23
C LEU A 469 -18.59 5.22 1.44
N TYR A 470 -17.82 6.27 1.24
CA TYR A 470 -16.39 6.32 1.51
C TYR A 470 -16.13 7.24 2.70
N LEU A 471 -15.45 6.75 3.74
CA LEU A 471 -15.18 7.48 4.97
C LEU A 471 -13.68 7.57 5.27
N CYS A 472 -13.18 8.80 5.43
CA CYS A 472 -11.76 9.05 5.69
C CYS A 472 -11.49 10.08 6.79
N GLY A 473 -10.49 9.79 7.62
CA GLY A 473 -9.97 10.71 8.62
C GLY A 473 -9.64 10.03 9.95
N SER A 474 -9.72 10.81 11.04
CA SER A 474 -9.30 10.34 12.37
C SER A 474 -10.23 9.27 12.94
N LYS A 475 -9.67 8.08 13.23
CA LYS A 475 -10.40 6.91 13.76
C LYS A 475 -11.09 7.14 15.11
N ARG A 476 -10.56 8.04 15.96
CA ARG A 476 -11.01 8.17 17.37
C ARG A 476 -12.51 8.42 17.54
N HIS A 477 -13.14 9.19 16.64
CA HIS A 477 -14.54 9.60 16.79
C HIS A 477 -15.35 9.64 15.49
N LEU A 478 -14.69 9.60 14.32
CA LEU A 478 -15.35 9.85 13.04
C LEU A 478 -16.32 8.73 12.66
N GLU A 479 -15.88 7.47 12.71
CA GLU A 479 -16.69 6.31 12.31
C GLU A 479 -17.98 6.20 13.13
N GLY A 480 -17.87 6.29 14.46
CA GLY A 480 -19.02 6.22 15.35
C GLY A 480 -20.03 7.33 15.07
N ALA A 481 -19.56 8.57 14.89
CA ALA A 481 -20.42 9.71 14.63
C ALA A 481 -21.11 9.64 13.25
N VAL A 482 -20.41 9.17 12.22
CA VAL A 482 -21.00 8.99 10.88
C VAL A 482 -21.97 7.83 10.87
N ARG A 483 -21.65 6.70 11.51
CA ARG A 483 -22.59 5.59 11.70
C ARG A 483 -23.90 6.06 12.32
N GLU A 484 -23.84 6.78 13.44
CA GLU A 484 -25.03 7.31 14.11
C GLU A 484 -25.83 8.26 13.21
N ALA A 485 -25.16 9.09 12.41
CA ALA A 485 -25.85 9.96 11.45
C ALA A 485 -26.52 9.19 10.31
N ILE A 486 -25.86 8.17 9.75
CA ILE A 486 -26.43 7.34 8.70
C ILE A 486 -27.66 6.59 9.22
N ASP A 487 -27.57 6.00 10.42
CA ASP A 487 -28.70 5.31 11.04
C ASP A 487 -29.87 6.27 11.36
N ALA A 488 -29.58 7.50 11.80
CA ALA A 488 -30.59 8.51 12.02
C ALA A 488 -31.28 8.99 10.72
N VAL A 489 -30.53 9.02 9.61
CA VAL A 489 -31.01 9.51 8.31
C VAL A 489 -31.79 8.45 7.55
N ALA A 490 -31.32 7.20 7.55
CA ALA A 490 -31.77 6.14 6.66
C ALA A 490 -32.42 4.94 7.38
N GLY A 491 -32.41 4.93 8.73
CA GLY A 491 -33.03 3.88 9.55
C GLY A 491 -32.00 3.13 10.40
N ALA A 492 -32.44 2.65 11.57
CA ALA A 492 -31.56 1.94 12.49
C ALA A 492 -30.96 0.67 11.85
N GLY A 493 -29.64 0.49 11.97
CA GLY A 493 -28.92 -0.65 11.41
C GLY A 493 -28.53 -0.50 9.93
N GLN A 494 -28.82 0.64 9.31
CA GLN A 494 -28.48 0.88 7.91
C GLN A 494 -26.97 0.87 7.67
N TRP A 495 -26.17 1.41 8.60
CA TRP A 495 -24.71 1.36 8.49
C TRP A 495 -24.19 -0.08 8.39
N ASP A 496 -24.67 -0.96 9.26
CA ASP A 496 -24.25 -2.37 9.28
C ASP A 496 -24.73 -3.12 8.03
N ALA A 497 -25.92 -2.80 7.53
CA ALA A 497 -26.42 -3.34 6.26
C ALA A 497 -25.50 -2.97 5.08
N LEU A 498 -25.16 -1.68 4.92
CA LEU A 498 -24.26 -1.20 3.86
C LEU A 498 -22.89 -1.86 3.95
N ARG A 499 -22.36 -2.03 5.16
CA ARG A 499 -21.07 -2.68 5.38
C ARG A 499 -21.10 -4.16 5.00
N ASN A 500 -22.18 -4.88 5.33
CA ASN A 500 -22.35 -6.28 4.95
C ASN A 500 -22.53 -6.46 3.43
N GLU A 501 -23.09 -5.46 2.75
CA GLU A 501 -23.22 -5.41 1.29
C GLU A 501 -21.92 -4.97 0.59
N GLY A 502 -20.85 -4.63 1.32
CA GLY A 502 -19.60 -4.14 0.73
C GLY A 502 -19.70 -2.72 0.16
N ARG A 503 -20.67 -1.92 0.63
CA ARG A 503 -20.95 -0.55 0.16
C ARG A 503 -20.44 0.54 1.11
N THR A 504 -19.73 0.15 2.17
CA THR A 504 -19.05 1.05 3.10
C THR A 504 -17.56 0.80 3.05
N HIS A 505 -16.80 1.85 2.72
CA HIS A 505 -15.35 1.83 2.53
C HIS A 505 -14.71 2.80 3.53
N CYS A 506 -13.83 2.31 4.40
CA CYS A 506 -13.25 3.12 5.48
C CYS A 506 -11.73 3.12 5.41
N GLU A 507 -11.13 4.32 5.37
CA GLU A 507 -9.70 4.55 5.48
C GLU A 507 -9.45 5.50 6.67
N LEU A 508 -9.25 4.92 7.84
CA LEU A 508 -9.22 5.62 9.13
C LEU A 508 -7.91 5.40 9.87
N TYR A 509 -7.34 6.48 10.41
CA TYR A 509 -6.02 6.49 11.07
C TYR A 509 -6.01 7.13 12.46
#